data_AF-A0A7S1SDH4-F1
#
_entry.id   AF-A0A7S1SDH4-F1
#
_cell.length_a   1.000
_cell.length_b   1.000
_cell.length_c   1.000
_cell.angle_alpha   90.00
_cell.angle_beta   90.00
_cell.angle_gamma   90.00
#
_symmetry.space_group_name_H-M   'P 1'
#
loop_
_entity.id
_entity.type
_entity.pdbx_description
1 polymer ?
#
loop_
_entity_poly.entity_id
_entity_poly.type
_entity_poly.pdbx_seq_one_letter_code
_entity_poly.pdbx_strand_id
1 'polypeptide(L)'
;MGVALATVQGLEPGVGASAAVLGAYPRGLHRLEIKPGPGISPDAFGEELDSRPYLLYVPEAYRPEEPLPLWVHAPGTDVSPDTVILHNRFLADHCSVAMVVLSGLEHRMSVGLHARASRDPWPDDVEYTRAVLQQVSRRVRVDFRRVRCLGFSRGGRFCSRLASELTGFVSAIAAVSGVRYPEPNNATRPVPVLAVHGVLDGTNPFEGGAPPYWGESVTDAIRKWAEFNGCKSIQRYHLPQEVEVLKHTNCRENADVVLVKMGRLAHEWPNVRTINVRIGILQFFSEHEQPEMCYSVPVGDEKFRRCDEHIAWARQSGIFQDPSVYGPLTAASGRRDFQWVAYHQVLADCPKPCSEMPLAGGLWALRG
;
A
#
# COMPACT_ATOMS: atom_id res chain seq x y z
N MET A 1 -2.63 49.55 -35.42
CA MET A 1 -2.99 48.22 -35.96
C MET A 1 -2.63 47.21 -34.89
N GLY A 2 -3.47 46.42 -34.24
CA GLY A 2 -4.88 46.06 -34.36
C GLY A 2 -5.01 44.83 -33.46
N VAL A 3 -6.05 44.80 -32.63
CA VAL A 3 -6.28 43.93 -31.46
C VAL A 3 -6.50 42.45 -31.84
N ALA A 4 -6.15 41.52 -30.95
CA ALA A 4 -6.97 40.33 -30.68
C ALA A 4 -6.70 39.75 -29.27
N LEU A 5 -7.50 40.20 -28.30
CA LEU A 5 -7.78 39.48 -27.05
C LEU A 5 -8.76 38.34 -27.39
N ALA A 6 -8.39 37.09 -27.10
CA ALA A 6 -9.32 35.96 -27.18
C ALA A 6 -10.08 35.83 -25.85
N THR A 7 -11.32 36.29 -25.86
CA THR A 7 -12.33 36.08 -24.82
C THR A 7 -12.79 34.63 -24.82
N VAL A 8 -12.73 33.96 -23.66
CA VAL A 8 -13.39 32.67 -23.43
C VAL A 8 -14.87 32.96 -23.21
N GLN A 9 -15.71 32.63 -24.20
CA GLN A 9 -17.17 32.63 -24.08
C GLN A 9 -17.66 31.27 -23.57
N GLY A 10 -18.71 31.33 -22.74
CA GLY A 10 -19.27 30.21 -21.98
C GLY A 10 -19.86 29.07 -22.81
N LEU A 11 -19.89 27.89 -22.18
CA LEU A 11 -20.56 26.69 -22.65
C LEU A 11 -21.75 26.41 -21.72
N GLU A 12 -22.96 26.57 -22.26
CA GLU A 12 -24.21 26.01 -21.71
C GLU A 12 -24.25 24.48 -21.94
N PRO A 13 -24.97 23.71 -21.09
CA PRO A 13 -24.80 22.25 -21.01
C PRO A 13 -25.69 21.52 -22.03
N GLY A 14 -25.05 20.93 -23.05
CA GLY A 14 -25.66 19.98 -23.99
C GLY A 14 -25.46 18.53 -23.54
N VAL A 15 -26.56 17.80 -23.44
CA VAL A 15 -26.70 16.38 -23.07
C VAL A 15 -25.78 15.48 -23.89
N GLY A 16 -24.97 14.67 -23.20
CA GLY A 16 -24.15 13.60 -23.78
C GLY A 16 -22.79 13.52 -23.11
N ALA A 17 -22.71 12.87 -21.94
CA ALA A 17 -21.46 12.57 -21.27
C ALA A 17 -20.66 11.53 -22.09
N SER A 18 -19.96 12.01 -23.12
CA SER A 18 -18.78 11.34 -23.64
C SER A 18 -17.74 11.41 -22.52
N ALA A 19 -17.30 10.24 -22.03
CA ALA A 19 -16.17 10.16 -21.12
C ALA A 19 -14.97 10.79 -21.84
N ALA A 20 -14.68 12.05 -21.51
CA ALA A 20 -13.44 12.68 -21.93
C ALA A 20 -12.32 11.75 -21.46
N VAL A 21 -11.57 11.20 -22.41
CA VAL A 21 -10.37 10.42 -22.14
C VAL A 21 -9.46 11.36 -21.35
N LEU A 22 -9.37 11.16 -20.03
CA LEU A 22 -8.31 11.75 -19.23
C LEU A 22 -7.02 11.40 -19.96
N GLY A 23 -6.31 12.42 -20.46
CA GLY A 23 -5.06 12.22 -21.18
C GLY A 23 -4.13 11.35 -20.34
N ALA A 24 -3.35 10.49 -21.00
CA ALA A 24 -2.35 9.64 -20.36
C ALA A 24 -1.55 10.44 -19.33
N TYR A 25 -1.52 10.00 -18.07
CA TYR A 25 -0.69 10.67 -17.07
C TYR A 25 0.79 10.57 -17.48
N PRO A 26 1.61 11.63 -17.36
CA PRO A 26 2.94 11.61 -17.94
C PRO A 26 3.84 10.57 -17.30
N ARG A 27 4.74 9.99 -18.10
CA ARG A 27 5.79 9.07 -17.62
C ARG A 27 6.88 9.84 -16.87
N GLY A 28 7.72 9.11 -16.14
CA GLY A 28 8.87 9.66 -15.43
C GLY A 28 8.58 10.02 -13.96
N LEU A 29 9.48 10.83 -13.39
CA LEU A 29 9.44 11.23 -11.98
C LEU A 29 8.57 12.47 -11.76
N HIS A 30 7.64 12.37 -10.83
CA HIS A 30 6.75 13.45 -10.38
C HIS A 30 6.98 13.72 -8.90
N ARG A 31 7.14 15.01 -8.56
CA ARG A 31 7.16 15.50 -7.18
C ARG A 31 5.78 16.05 -6.87
N LEU A 32 5.11 15.45 -5.90
CA LEU A 32 3.72 15.70 -5.60
C LEU A 32 3.54 15.94 -4.11
N GLU A 33 2.44 16.57 -3.74
CA GLU A 33 2.08 16.82 -2.35
C GLU A 33 0.61 16.47 -2.16
N ILE A 34 0.29 15.86 -1.02
CA ILE A 34 -1.09 15.80 -0.54
C ILE A 34 -1.39 17.05 0.28
N LYS A 35 -2.63 17.54 0.22
CA LYS A 35 -3.12 18.67 1.01
C LYS A 35 -4.41 18.27 1.71
N PRO A 36 -4.75 18.91 2.85
CA PRO A 36 -6.05 18.73 3.48
C PRO A 36 -7.16 19.00 2.48
N GLY A 37 -8.22 18.20 2.56
CA GLY A 37 -9.35 18.35 1.68
C GLY A 37 -10.28 17.14 1.68
N PRO A 38 -11.31 17.19 0.83
CA PRO A 38 -12.32 16.14 0.73
C PRO A 38 -11.78 14.72 0.59
N GLY A 39 -12.22 13.83 1.47
CA GLY A 39 -11.85 12.40 1.47
C GLY A 39 -10.44 12.09 2.00
N ILE A 40 -9.68 13.10 2.40
CA ILE A 40 -8.37 12.96 3.03
C ILE A 40 -8.54 13.11 4.54
N SER A 41 -8.04 12.14 5.32
CA SER A 41 -8.13 12.22 6.79
C SER A 41 -7.22 13.34 7.33
N PRO A 42 -7.71 14.20 8.25
CA PRO A 42 -6.87 15.17 8.96
C PRO A 42 -5.69 14.52 9.69
N ASP A 43 -5.84 13.28 10.18
CA ASP A 43 -4.80 12.56 10.92
C ASP A 43 -3.53 12.33 10.08
N ALA A 44 -3.65 12.35 8.74
CA ALA A 44 -2.51 12.28 7.84
C ALA A 44 -1.51 13.44 8.04
N PHE A 45 -1.97 14.56 8.59
CA PHE A 45 -1.21 15.80 8.74
C PHE A 45 -0.80 16.07 10.19
N GLY A 46 -1.48 15.47 11.17
CA GLY A 46 -1.33 15.85 12.58
C GLY A 46 -1.74 17.31 12.82
N GLU A 47 -1.18 17.95 13.85
CA GLU A 47 -1.52 19.35 14.18
C GLU A 47 -0.76 20.40 13.36
N GLU A 48 0.34 20.00 12.70
CA GLU A 48 1.37 20.95 12.24
C GLU A 48 1.55 21.05 10.72
N LEU A 49 0.90 20.20 9.92
CA LEU A 49 1.21 20.09 8.48
C LEU A 49 0.06 20.55 7.57
N ASP A 50 0.32 21.57 6.75
CA ASP A 50 -0.62 22.00 5.71
C ASP A 50 -0.50 21.20 4.40
N SER A 51 0.55 20.38 4.27
CA SER A 51 0.78 19.49 3.13
C SER A 51 1.82 18.42 3.45
N ARG A 52 1.86 17.35 2.64
CA ARG A 52 2.89 16.30 2.77
C ARG A 52 3.41 15.82 1.41
N PRO A 53 4.74 15.82 1.18
CA PRO A 53 5.32 15.49 -0.12
C PRO A 53 5.51 13.99 -0.33
N TYR A 54 5.32 13.53 -1.56
CA TYR A 54 5.70 12.19 -2.02
C TYR A 54 6.28 12.24 -3.43
N LEU A 55 7.02 11.18 -3.80
CA LEU A 55 7.46 10.99 -5.18
C LEU A 55 6.62 9.91 -5.84
N LEU A 56 6.24 10.13 -7.10
CA LEU A 56 5.63 9.13 -7.97
C LEU A 56 6.52 8.95 -9.20
N TYR A 57 6.97 7.73 -9.45
CA TYR A 57 7.64 7.36 -10.69
C TYR A 57 6.73 6.48 -11.53
N VAL A 58 6.45 6.92 -12.75
CA VAL A 58 5.64 6.21 -13.74
C VAL A 58 6.60 5.64 -14.80
N PRO A 59 6.66 4.31 -14.98
CA PRO A 59 7.66 3.67 -15.82
C PRO A 59 7.47 4.00 -17.30
N GLU A 60 8.55 3.92 -18.08
CA GLU A 60 8.49 4.24 -19.52
C GLU A 60 7.51 3.35 -20.31
N ALA A 61 7.34 2.11 -19.86
CA ALA A 61 6.41 1.14 -20.46
C ALA A 61 4.92 1.40 -20.12
N TYR A 62 4.60 2.43 -19.33
CA TYR A 62 3.23 2.74 -18.92
C TYR A 62 2.29 2.97 -20.12
N ARG A 63 1.13 2.30 -20.03
CA ARG A 63 -0.01 2.41 -20.96
C ARG A 63 -1.28 2.72 -20.14
N PRO A 64 -2.03 3.79 -20.46
CA PRO A 64 -3.20 4.21 -19.68
C PRO A 64 -4.30 3.16 -19.56
N GLU A 65 -4.40 2.26 -20.53
CA GLU A 65 -5.45 1.26 -20.62
C GLU A 65 -5.19 0.07 -19.69
N GLU A 66 -3.93 -0.19 -19.34
CA GLU A 66 -3.47 -1.36 -18.60
C GLU A 66 -3.34 -1.06 -17.09
N PRO A 67 -3.87 -1.94 -16.21
CA PRO A 67 -3.65 -1.83 -14.77
C PRO A 67 -2.17 -1.94 -14.39
N LEU A 68 -1.66 -0.93 -13.69
CA LEU A 68 -0.26 -0.77 -13.33
C LEU A 68 0.01 -1.28 -11.90
N PRO A 69 0.93 -2.24 -11.70
CA PRO A 69 1.45 -2.56 -10.37
C PRO A 69 2.03 -1.33 -9.70
N LEU A 70 1.94 -1.27 -8.37
CA LEU A 70 2.45 -0.14 -7.60
C LEU A 70 3.28 -0.60 -6.42
N TRP A 71 4.50 -0.10 -6.32
CA TRP A 71 5.38 -0.34 -5.20
C TRP A 71 5.49 0.89 -4.33
N VAL A 72 5.00 0.78 -3.10
CA VAL A 72 5.11 1.78 -2.04
C VAL A 72 6.44 1.58 -1.33
N HIS A 73 7.36 2.49 -1.56
CA HIS A 73 8.64 2.55 -0.88
C HIS A 73 8.52 3.39 0.39
N ALA A 74 8.84 2.78 1.53
CA ALA A 74 8.98 3.45 2.81
C ALA A 74 10.48 3.65 3.13
N PRO A 75 11.00 4.89 3.11
CA PRO A 75 12.41 5.15 3.43
C PRO A 75 12.77 4.78 4.87
N GLY A 76 14.05 4.49 5.09
CA GLY A 76 14.62 4.45 6.45
C GLY A 76 14.74 5.86 7.04
N THR A 77 15.07 5.93 8.33
CA THR A 77 15.33 7.22 9.01
C THR A 77 16.40 8.01 8.25
N ASP A 78 16.13 9.28 7.98
CA ASP A 78 17.03 10.24 7.32
C ASP A 78 17.40 9.88 5.86
N VAL A 79 16.77 8.85 5.28
CA VAL A 79 16.93 8.52 3.86
C VAL A 79 15.96 9.37 3.04
N SER A 80 16.50 10.21 2.16
CA SER A 80 15.67 11.04 1.28
C SER A 80 14.89 10.21 0.26
N PRO A 81 13.66 10.62 -0.11
CA PRO A 81 12.90 9.96 -1.18
C PRO A 81 13.64 9.91 -2.52
N ASP A 82 14.42 10.95 -2.83
CA ASP A 82 15.26 11.03 -4.03
C ASP A 82 16.31 9.92 -4.10
N THR A 83 16.96 9.64 -2.97
CA THR A 83 17.91 8.52 -2.85
C THR A 83 17.21 7.21 -3.17
N VAL A 84 15.97 7.01 -2.72
CA VAL A 84 15.22 5.77 -3.00
C VAL A 84 14.89 5.66 -4.49
N ILE A 85 14.43 6.73 -5.14
CA ILE A 85 14.16 6.73 -6.60
C ILE A 85 15.43 6.41 -7.38
N LEU A 86 16.54 7.11 -7.09
CA LEU A 86 17.81 6.94 -7.80
C LEU A 86 18.27 5.49 -7.83
N HIS A 87 18.11 4.78 -6.70
CA HIS A 87 18.58 3.40 -6.54
C HIS A 87 17.63 2.33 -7.07
N ASN A 88 16.37 2.67 -7.39
CA ASN A 88 15.35 1.66 -7.69
C ASN A 88 14.58 1.92 -9.00
N ARG A 89 14.68 3.11 -9.62
CA ARG A 89 13.97 3.45 -10.87
C ARG A 89 14.21 2.45 -12.00
N PHE A 90 15.41 1.89 -12.09
CA PHE A 90 15.75 0.93 -13.15
C PHE A 90 14.90 -0.35 -13.03
N LEU A 91 14.55 -0.78 -11.81
CA LEU A 91 13.68 -1.92 -11.58
C LEU A 91 12.24 -1.60 -12.00
N ALA A 92 11.77 -0.39 -11.71
CA ALA A 92 10.46 0.06 -12.13
C ALA A 92 10.30 0.02 -13.66
N ASP A 93 11.29 0.49 -14.40
CA ASP A 93 11.28 0.41 -15.87
C ASP A 93 11.37 -1.03 -16.36
N HIS A 94 12.31 -1.82 -15.86
CA HIS A 94 12.51 -3.20 -16.28
C HIS A 94 11.29 -4.09 -16.00
N CYS A 95 10.54 -3.82 -14.93
CA CYS A 95 9.41 -4.64 -14.51
C CYS A 95 8.05 -4.01 -14.85
N SER A 96 8.03 -2.83 -15.46
CA SER A 96 6.79 -2.07 -15.76
C SER A 96 5.93 -1.86 -14.51
N VAL A 97 6.56 -1.40 -13.43
CA VAL A 97 5.94 -1.16 -12.12
C VAL A 97 6.06 0.33 -11.76
N ALA A 98 4.98 0.96 -11.29
CA ALA A 98 5.07 2.29 -10.72
C ALA A 98 5.69 2.25 -9.32
N MET A 99 6.41 3.31 -8.96
CA MET A 99 6.89 3.50 -7.59
C MET A 99 6.27 4.72 -6.97
N VAL A 100 5.86 4.60 -5.71
CA VAL A 100 5.58 5.73 -4.83
C VAL A 100 6.62 5.72 -3.74
N VAL A 101 7.27 6.84 -3.47
CA VAL A 101 8.16 6.98 -2.32
C VAL A 101 7.54 7.93 -1.31
N LEU A 102 7.27 7.41 -0.13
CA LEU A 102 6.68 8.13 0.99
C LEU A 102 7.70 9.08 1.64
N SER A 103 7.19 10.09 2.34
CA SER A 103 8.00 11.01 3.15
C SER A 103 7.37 11.13 4.54
N GLY A 104 8.09 10.66 5.55
CA GLY A 104 7.71 10.84 6.95
C GLY A 104 8.04 12.25 7.44
N LEU A 105 7.33 12.71 8.47
CA LEU A 105 7.69 13.90 9.24
C LEU A 105 9.12 13.73 9.80
N GLU A 106 9.94 14.78 9.73
CA GLU A 106 11.36 14.72 10.14
C GLU A 106 12.12 13.52 9.54
N HIS A 107 11.82 13.15 8.30
CA HIS A 107 12.41 12.01 7.60
C HIS A 107 12.22 10.67 8.33
N ARG A 108 11.11 10.52 9.08
CA ARG A 108 10.81 9.35 9.89
C ARG A 108 9.37 8.90 9.70
N MET A 109 9.21 7.66 9.23
CA MET A 109 7.89 7.05 9.19
C MET A 109 7.31 6.88 10.61
N SER A 110 6.01 7.07 10.79
CA SER A 110 5.35 7.04 12.09
C SER A 110 5.09 5.61 12.57
N VAL A 111 6.12 5.06 13.22
CA VAL A 111 6.12 3.73 13.84
C VAL A 111 6.62 3.76 15.28
N GLY A 112 5.87 3.10 16.15
CA GLY A 112 6.22 2.84 17.54
C GLY A 112 6.74 1.43 17.76
N LEU A 113 6.53 0.94 18.99
CA LEU A 113 6.77 -0.45 19.38
C LEU A 113 5.84 -1.38 18.60
N HIS A 114 6.30 -2.59 18.24
CA HIS A 114 5.54 -3.57 17.45
C HIS A 114 4.87 -2.95 16.20
N ALA A 115 5.57 -2.04 15.50
CA ALA A 115 5.03 -1.35 14.32
C ALA A 115 3.65 -0.69 14.54
N ARG A 116 3.35 -0.19 15.74
CA ARG A 116 2.13 0.59 16.03
C ARG A 116 2.28 2.05 15.57
N ALA A 117 1.21 2.83 15.65
CA ALA A 117 1.31 4.29 15.51
C ALA A 117 2.35 4.88 16.48
N SER A 118 3.04 5.94 16.03
CA SER A 118 3.77 6.81 16.95
C SER A 118 2.76 7.57 17.83
N ARG A 119 3.20 8.01 19.01
CA ARG A 119 2.32 8.81 19.89
C ARG A 119 2.10 10.20 19.30
N ASP A 120 0.94 10.76 19.60
CA ASP A 120 0.61 12.18 19.46
C ASP A 120 1.77 13.06 20.01
N PRO A 121 2.25 14.09 19.30
CA PRO A 121 1.69 14.78 18.11
C PRO A 121 2.10 14.23 16.73
N TRP A 122 2.63 13.00 16.63
CA TRP A 122 3.12 12.50 15.34
C TRP A 122 1.97 12.20 14.35
N PRO A 123 2.02 12.69 13.09
CA PRO A 123 1.01 12.39 12.08
C PRO A 123 0.86 10.89 11.81
N ASP A 124 -0.35 10.47 11.42
CA ASP A 124 -0.59 9.09 11.04
C ASP A 124 -0.15 8.82 9.60
N ASP A 125 0.96 8.10 9.46
CA ASP A 125 1.52 7.77 8.16
C ASP A 125 0.71 6.71 7.41
N VAL A 126 -0.15 5.94 8.10
CA VAL A 126 -1.10 5.03 7.45
C VAL A 126 -2.15 5.85 6.68
N GLU A 127 -2.72 6.87 7.32
CA GLU A 127 -3.69 7.77 6.68
C GLU A 127 -3.04 8.60 5.57
N TYR A 128 -1.80 9.06 5.77
CA TYR A 128 -0.99 9.66 4.72
C TYR A 128 -0.77 8.71 3.54
N THR A 129 -0.40 7.45 3.78
CA THR A 129 -0.20 6.47 2.72
C THR A 129 -1.50 6.20 1.96
N ARG A 130 -2.63 6.10 2.67
CA ARG A 130 -3.96 5.97 2.06
C ARG A 130 -4.29 7.15 1.16
N ALA A 131 -4.04 8.38 1.64
CA ALA A 131 -4.21 9.61 0.86
C ALA A 131 -3.30 9.63 -0.40
N VAL A 132 -2.05 9.17 -0.29
CA VAL A 132 -1.15 9.03 -1.44
C VAL A 132 -1.69 8.00 -2.44
N LEU A 133 -2.15 6.84 -1.99
CA LEU A 133 -2.75 5.82 -2.86
C LEU A 133 -4.00 6.35 -3.58
N GLN A 134 -4.86 7.10 -2.88
CA GLN A 134 -6.01 7.79 -3.47
C GLN A 134 -5.61 8.78 -4.57
N GLN A 135 -4.57 9.58 -4.32
CA GLN A 135 -4.07 10.54 -5.31
C GLN A 135 -3.45 9.84 -6.53
N VAL A 136 -2.74 8.74 -6.31
CA VAL A 136 -2.12 7.95 -7.38
C VAL A 136 -3.18 7.23 -8.22
N SER A 137 -4.22 6.65 -7.61
CA SER A 137 -5.29 5.97 -8.33
C SER A 137 -6.15 6.90 -9.19
N ARG A 138 -6.19 8.19 -8.87
CA ARG A 138 -6.81 9.24 -9.72
C ARG A 138 -5.97 9.62 -10.93
N ARG A 139 -4.67 9.29 -10.93
CA ARG A 139 -3.71 9.65 -11.99
C ARG A 139 -3.44 8.47 -12.93
N VAL A 140 -3.29 7.27 -12.37
CA VAL A 140 -3.01 6.04 -13.12
C VAL A 140 -3.95 4.93 -12.69
N ARG A 141 -4.21 3.97 -13.60
CA ARG A 141 -5.03 2.80 -13.32
C ARG A 141 -4.25 1.81 -12.46
N VAL A 142 -4.27 1.97 -11.14
CA VAL A 142 -3.53 1.08 -10.21
C VAL A 142 -4.18 -0.30 -10.16
N ASP A 143 -3.34 -1.34 -10.20
CA ASP A 143 -3.74 -2.70 -9.85
C ASP A 143 -3.54 -2.94 -8.35
N PHE A 144 -4.61 -2.82 -7.57
CA PHE A 144 -4.57 -3.00 -6.12
C PHE A 144 -4.18 -4.42 -5.67
N ARG A 145 -4.28 -5.44 -6.54
CA ARG A 145 -3.77 -6.80 -6.24
C ARG A 145 -2.24 -6.85 -6.23
N ARG A 146 -1.59 -5.84 -6.83
CA ARG A 146 -0.14 -5.71 -7.00
C ARG A 146 0.38 -4.42 -6.35
N VAL A 147 -0.31 -3.89 -5.35
CA VAL A 147 0.22 -2.85 -4.46
C VAL A 147 1.08 -3.51 -3.37
N ARG A 148 2.38 -3.24 -3.38
CA ARG A 148 3.36 -3.85 -2.47
C ARG A 148 4.05 -2.79 -1.64
N CYS A 149 4.42 -3.11 -0.39
CA CYS A 149 5.28 -2.22 0.40
C CYS A 149 6.69 -2.78 0.51
N LEU A 150 7.70 -1.95 0.30
CA LEU A 150 9.07 -2.29 0.60
C LEU A 150 9.79 -1.16 1.33
N GLY A 151 10.61 -1.49 2.31
CA GLY A 151 11.26 -0.48 3.12
C GLY A 151 12.49 -0.97 3.85
N PHE A 152 13.31 -0.01 4.25
CA PHE A 152 14.55 -0.23 4.99
C PHE A 152 14.42 0.31 6.42
N SER A 153 14.94 -0.41 7.42
CA SER A 153 14.99 0.03 8.81
C SER A 153 13.61 0.45 9.34
N ARG A 154 13.45 1.71 9.76
CA ARG A 154 12.17 2.32 10.17
C ARG A 154 11.09 2.23 9.08
N GLY A 155 11.47 2.31 7.80
CA GLY A 155 10.57 2.09 6.67
C GLY A 155 10.16 0.63 6.49
N GLY A 156 11.06 -0.32 6.77
CA GLY A 156 10.72 -1.75 6.81
C GLY A 156 9.72 -2.06 7.93
N ARG A 157 9.90 -1.43 9.10
CA ARG A 157 8.95 -1.49 10.21
C ARG A 157 7.60 -0.87 9.82
N PHE A 158 7.62 0.23 9.06
CA PHE A 158 6.41 0.86 8.57
C PHE A 158 5.66 -0.01 7.55
N CYS A 159 6.36 -0.75 6.69
CA CYS A 159 5.70 -1.75 5.85
C CYS A 159 5.01 -2.84 6.68
N SER A 160 5.60 -3.29 7.80
CA SER A 160 4.88 -4.17 8.74
C SER A 160 3.60 -3.53 9.30
N ARG A 161 3.60 -2.23 9.62
CA ARG A 161 2.41 -1.50 10.04
C ARG A 161 1.34 -1.46 8.94
N LEU A 162 1.73 -1.12 7.71
CA LEU A 162 0.82 -1.08 6.57
C LEU A 162 0.20 -2.46 6.25
N ALA A 163 0.95 -3.54 6.43
CA ALA A 163 0.43 -4.90 6.29
C ALA A 163 -0.63 -5.28 7.33
N SER A 164 -0.73 -4.54 8.44
CA SER A 164 -1.78 -4.71 9.45
C SER A 164 -2.95 -3.75 9.21
N GLU A 165 -2.66 -2.49 8.88
CA GLU A 165 -3.67 -1.43 8.92
C GLU A 165 -4.26 -1.05 7.55
N LEU A 166 -3.67 -1.52 6.45
CA LEU A 166 -4.06 -1.16 5.08
C LEU A 166 -4.11 -2.40 4.17
N THR A 167 -4.64 -3.49 4.71
CA THR A 167 -4.55 -4.85 4.14
C THR A 167 -5.45 -5.05 2.92
N GLY A 168 -6.48 -4.21 2.75
CA GLY A 168 -7.32 -4.15 1.55
C GLY A 168 -6.58 -3.63 0.32
N PHE A 169 -5.44 -2.96 0.50
CA PHE A 169 -4.60 -2.44 -0.59
C PHE A 169 -3.20 -3.06 -0.60
N VAL A 170 -2.52 -3.16 0.55
CA VAL A 170 -1.16 -3.71 0.60
C VAL A 170 -1.20 -5.23 0.54
N SER A 171 -0.86 -5.74 -0.64
CA SER A 171 -0.98 -7.16 -0.99
C SER A 171 0.19 -8.02 -0.50
N ALA A 172 1.39 -7.47 -0.34
CA ALA A 172 2.56 -8.12 0.28
C ALA A 172 3.61 -7.10 0.71
N ILE A 173 4.55 -7.51 1.57
CA ILE A 173 5.63 -6.64 2.06
C ILE A 173 7.03 -7.25 1.94
N ALA A 174 8.02 -6.37 1.77
CA ALA A 174 9.44 -6.69 1.89
C ALA A 174 10.12 -5.72 2.88
N ALA A 175 10.55 -6.22 4.04
CA ALA A 175 11.16 -5.43 5.10
C ALA A 175 12.66 -5.75 5.24
N VAL A 176 13.52 -4.79 4.91
CA VAL A 176 14.97 -4.91 5.07
C VAL A 176 15.39 -4.24 6.38
N SER A 177 16.10 -4.96 7.26
CA SER A 177 16.55 -4.48 8.58
C SER A 177 15.44 -3.88 9.46
N GLY A 178 14.19 -4.33 9.29
CA GLY A 178 13.03 -3.60 9.82
C GLY A 178 11.79 -4.43 10.16
N VAL A 179 11.76 -5.74 9.89
CA VAL A 179 10.53 -6.52 10.09
C VAL A 179 10.09 -6.51 11.56
N ARG A 180 8.78 -6.32 11.78
CA ARG A 180 8.12 -6.49 13.07
C ARG A 180 6.77 -7.17 12.88
N TYR A 181 6.25 -7.78 13.93
CA TYR A 181 4.87 -8.23 13.97
C TYR A 181 4.00 -7.16 14.65
N PRO A 182 2.97 -6.63 13.98
CA PRO A 182 2.03 -5.69 14.58
C PRO A 182 1.24 -6.30 15.73
N GLU A 183 1.09 -5.57 16.83
CA GLU A 183 0.26 -6.00 17.96
C GLU A 183 -0.66 -4.85 18.40
N PRO A 184 -1.99 -4.97 18.41
CA PRO A 184 -2.73 -6.02 17.69
C PRO A 184 -2.41 -5.99 16.19
N ASN A 185 -2.53 -7.15 15.54
CA ASN A 185 -2.49 -7.24 14.09
C ASN A 185 -3.93 -7.13 13.57
N ASN A 186 -4.22 -6.06 12.83
CA ASN A 186 -5.54 -5.74 12.29
C ASN A 186 -5.72 -6.23 10.85
N ALA A 187 -4.76 -7.01 10.33
CA ALA A 187 -4.83 -7.52 8.98
C ALA A 187 -6.08 -8.37 8.75
N THR A 188 -6.81 -8.08 7.67
CA THR A 188 -8.05 -8.75 7.31
C THR A 188 -7.83 -10.02 6.49
N ARG A 189 -6.59 -10.33 6.12
CA ARG A 189 -6.19 -11.55 5.39
C ARG A 189 -4.72 -11.85 5.65
N PRO A 190 -4.27 -13.10 5.42
CA PRO A 190 -2.84 -13.44 5.37
C PRO A 190 -2.07 -12.52 4.41
N VAL A 191 -0.88 -12.08 4.83
CA VAL A 191 -0.03 -11.16 4.03
C VAL A 191 1.32 -11.82 3.78
N PRO A 192 1.74 -12.04 2.53
CA PRO A 192 3.09 -12.50 2.23
C PRO A 192 4.14 -11.52 2.77
N VAL A 193 5.14 -12.04 3.47
CA VAL A 193 6.22 -11.25 4.10
C VAL A 193 7.58 -11.78 3.68
N LEU A 194 8.40 -10.92 3.08
CA LEU A 194 9.83 -11.15 2.93
C LEU A 194 10.58 -10.25 3.91
N ALA A 195 11.45 -10.82 4.73
CA ALA A 195 12.37 -10.08 5.57
C ALA A 195 13.82 -10.38 5.17
N VAL A 196 14.65 -9.35 5.20
CA VAL A 196 16.10 -9.49 5.06
C VAL A 196 16.75 -8.80 6.24
N HIS A 197 17.59 -9.49 7.00
CA HIS A 197 18.13 -8.93 8.24
C HIS A 197 19.54 -9.42 8.54
N GLY A 198 20.39 -8.50 8.98
CA GLY A 198 21.76 -8.77 9.37
C GLY A 198 21.88 -9.22 10.83
N VAL A 199 22.68 -10.24 11.09
CA VAL A 199 22.92 -10.71 12.47
C VAL A 199 23.76 -9.70 13.26
N LEU A 200 24.63 -8.94 12.59
CA LEU A 200 25.46 -7.90 13.19
C LEU A 200 24.81 -6.52 13.18
N ASP A 201 23.49 -6.45 12.98
CA ASP A 201 22.74 -5.20 13.00
C ASP A 201 22.72 -4.60 14.41
N GLY A 202 23.61 -3.64 14.66
CA GLY A 202 23.71 -2.93 15.94
C GLY A 202 22.65 -1.86 16.16
N THR A 203 21.84 -1.54 15.15
CA THR A 203 20.78 -0.51 15.24
C THR A 203 19.44 -1.15 15.54
N ASN A 204 19.08 -2.20 14.80
CA ASN A 204 17.91 -3.05 15.01
C ASN A 204 18.39 -4.49 15.27
N PRO A 205 18.74 -4.82 16.53
CA PRO A 205 19.31 -6.11 16.88
C PRO A 205 18.48 -7.28 16.39
N PHE A 206 19.14 -8.23 15.74
CA PHE A 206 18.49 -9.43 15.21
C PHE A 206 17.78 -10.24 16.30
N GLU A 207 18.44 -10.42 17.45
CA GLU A 207 17.91 -11.12 18.62
C GLU A 207 16.92 -10.26 19.44
N GLY A 208 16.70 -9.00 19.03
CA GLY A 208 15.93 -8.03 19.80
C GLY A 208 16.64 -7.63 21.10
N GLY A 209 15.86 -7.20 22.09
CA GLY A 209 16.34 -6.82 23.42
C GLY A 209 16.07 -5.36 23.77
N ALA A 210 16.94 -4.77 24.60
CA ALA A 210 16.77 -3.41 25.10
C ALA A 210 17.29 -2.35 24.10
N PRO A 211 16.72 -1.13 24.11
CA PRO A 211 15.50 -0.71 24.81
C PRO A 211 14.24 -1.42 24.29
N PRO A 212 13.09 -1.39 25.01
CA PRO A 212 11.87 -2.11 24.64
C PRO A 212 11.43 -1.95 23.19
N TYR A 213 11.74 -0.81 22.56
CA TYR A 213 11.55 -0.56 21.12
C TYR A 213 12.14 -1.63 20.19
N TRP A 214 13.16 -2.37 20.64
CA TRP A 214 13.79 -3.50 19.96
C TRP A 214 13.47 -4.85 20.61
N GLY A 215 12.55 -4.89 21.59
CA GLY A 215 12.28 -6.08 22.42
C GLY A 215 11.87 -7.33 21.65
N GLU A 216 11.26 -7.19 20.48
CA GLU A 216 10.94 -8.31 19.59
C GLU A 216 12.15 -8.68 18.70
N SER A 217 12.55 -9.95 18.74
CA SER A 217 13.54 -10.54 17.84
C SER A 217 12.99 -10.67 16.42
N VAL A 218 13.88 -10.68 15.43
CA VAL A 218 13.52 -10.90 14.02
C VAL A 218 12.89 -12.27 13.84
N THR A 219 13.43 -13.30 14.50
CA THR A 219 12.87 -14.66 14.45
C THR A 219 11.48 -14.75 15.06
N ASP A 220 11.19 -14.01 16.14
CA ASP A 220 9.84 -13.97 16.71
C ASP A 220 8.85 -13.27 15.80
N ALA A 221 9.24 -12.14 15.19
CA ALA A 221 8.38 -11.46 14.22
C ALA A 221 8.02 -12.40 13.05
N ILE A 222 9.00 -13.15 12.53
CA ILE A 222 8.80 -14.11 11.43
C ILE A 222 7.90 -15.26 11.85
N ARG A 223 8.10 -15.81 13.06
CA ARG A 223 7.25 -16.86 13.61
C ARG A 223 5.80 -16.38 13.75
N LYS A 224 5.57 -15.19 14.32
CA LYS A 224 4.22 -14.64 14.49
C LYS A 224 3.53 -14.38 13.14
N TRP A 225 4.25 -13.88 12.13
CA TRP A 225 3.71 -13.75 10.77
C TRP A 225 3.36 -15.12 10.15
N ALA A 226 4.21 -16.13 10.32
CA ALA A 226 3.95 -17.48 9.81
C ALA A 226 2.75 -18.14 10.50
N GLU A 227 2.59 -17.95 11.81
CA GLU A 227 1.42 -18.38 12.59
C GLU A 227 0.16 -17.67 12.11
N PHE A 228 0.21 -16.33 11.98
CA PHE A 228 -0.89 -15.52 11.48
C PHE A 228 -1.32 -15.97 10.08
N ASN A 229 -0.38 -16.20 9.17
CA ASN A 229 -0.65 -16.68 7.81
C ASN A 229 -1.05 -18.17 7.75
N GLY A 230 -0.94 -18.92 8.85
CA GLY A 230 -1.30 -20.33 8.92
C GLY A 230 -0.38 -21.24 8.10
N CYS A 231 0.91 -20.93 8.07
CA CYS A 231 1.92 -21.72 7.35
C CYS A 231 2.08 -23.12 7.95
N LYS A 232 2.26 -24.13 7.10
CA LYS A 232 2.28 -25.55 7.50
C LYS A 232 3.63 -26.23 7.28
N SER A 233 4.57 -25.57 6.61
CA SER A 233 5.86 -26.16 6.25
C SER A 233 6.98 -25.16 6.44
N ILE A 234 8.15 -25.66 6.81
CA ILE A 234 9.36 -24.85 7.02
C ILE A 234 10.50 -25.49 6.24
N GLN A 235 11.18 -24.72 5.39
CA GLN A 235 12.45 -25.13 4.75
C GLN A 235 13.56 -24.15 5.12
N ARG A 236 14.78 -24.67 5.29
CA ARG A 236 15.98 -23.88 5.55
C ARG A 236 17.03 -24.17 4.49
N TYR A 237 17.58 -23.12 3.91
CA TYR A 237 18.64 -23.18 2.93
C TYR A 237 19.85 -22.41 3.44
N HIS A 238 21.02 -23.03 3.37
CA HIS A 238 22.29 -22.38 3.70
C HIS A 238 23.03 -22.03 2.40
N LEU A 239 23.45 -20.79 2.29
CA LEU A 239 24.12 -20.23 1.14
C LEU A 239 25.52 -19.72 1.55
N PRO A 240 26.45 -19.56 0.61
CA PRO A 240 27.76 -18.98 0.88
C PRO A 240 27.68 -17.61 1.57
N GLN A 241 28.77 -17.21 2.24
CA GLN A 241 28.88 -15.94 2.98
C GLN A 241 27.93 -15.82 4.17
N GLU A 242 27.69 -16.94 4.86
CA GLU A 242 26.89 -17.00 6.10
C GLU A 242 25.45 -16.49 5.88
N VAL A 243 24.89 -16.77 4.71
CA VAL A 243 23.50 -16.42 4.39
C VAL A 243 22.62 -17.64 4.58
N GLU A 244 21.52 -17.46 5.29
CA GLU A 244 20.51 -18.48 5.52
C GLU A 244 19.14 -17.99 5.08
N VAL A 245 18.41 -18.81 4.34
CA VAL A 245 17.04 -18.53 3.92
C VAL A 245 16.11 -19.50 4.63
N LEU A 246 15.25 -18.96 5.49
CA LEU A 246 14.17 -19.68 6.16
C LEU A 246 12.86 -19.36 5.44
N LYS A 247 12.20 -20.38 4.90
CA LYS A 247 10.90 -20.25 4.21
C LYS A 247 9.82 -20.96 5.00
N HIS A 248 8.80 -20.22 5.41
CA HIS A 248 7.53 -20.77 5.89
C HIS A 248 6.56 -20.78 4.72
N THR A 249 6.12 -21.96 4.30
CA THR A 249 5.30 -22.14 3.10
C THR A 249 4.03 -22.92 3.38
N ASN A 250 3.20 -23.13 2.35
CA ASN A 250 1.88 -23.76 2.45
C ASN A 250 0.99 -22.98 3.44
N CYS A 251 1.07 -21.65 3.33
CA CYS A 251 0.28 -20.72 4.10
C CYS A 251 -1.06 -20.48 3.41
N ARG A 252 -2.02 -19.92 4.14
CA ARG A 252 -3.32 -19.54 3.55
C ARG A 252 -3.11 -18.46 2.49
N GLU A 253 -3.89 -18.52 1.41
CA GLU A 253 -3.93 -17.49 0.36
C GLU A 253 -2.56 -17.15 -0.27
N ASN A 254 -1.69 -18.16 -0.39
CA ASN A 254 -0.34 -18.01 -0.93
C ASN A 254 0.42 -16.87 -0.23
N ALA A 255 0.37 -16.84 1.11
CA ALA A 255 1.00 -15.82 1.94
C ALA A 255 2.25 -16.37 2.65
N ASP A 256 3.24 -16.83 1.87
CA ASP A 256 4.46 -17.36 2.46
C ASP A 256 5.25 -16.28 3.22
N VAL A 257 6.00 -16.72 4.23
CA VAL A 257 6.84 -15.87 5.08
C VAL A 257 8.28 -16.32 4.94
N VAL A 258 9.13 -15.43 4.43
CA VAL A 258 10.53 -15.73 4.12
C VAL A 258 11.44 -14.81 4.92
N LEU A 259 12.43 -15.38 5.59
CA LEU A 259 13.54 -14.65 6.21
C LEU A 259 14.84 -14.98 5.49
N VAL A 260 15.54 -13.95 5.02
CA VAL A 260 16.93 -14.01 4.59
C VAL A 260 17.80 -13.45 5.72
N LYS A 261 18.38 -14.35 6.51
CA LYS A 261 19.31 -14.04 7.60
C LYS A 261 20.72 -13.92 7.03
N MET A 262 21.39 -12.80 7.27
CA MET A 262 22.74 -12.54 6.79
C MET A 262 23.72 -12.42 7.96
N GLY A 263 24.57 -13.43 8.14
CA GLY A 263 25.45 -13.57 9.30
C GLY A 263 26.44 -12.42 9.50
N ARG A 264 26.90 -11.80 8.41
CA ARG A 264 27.95 -10.76 8.44
C ARG A 264 27.45 -9.34 8.19
N LEU A 265 26.15 -9.17 7.93
CA LEU A 265 25.57 -7.88 7.57
C LEU A 265 25.28 -7.07 8.84
N ALA A 266 25.64 -5.78 8.81
CA ALA A 266 25.25 -4.81 9.83
C ALA A 266 23.93 -4.11 9.46
N HIS A 267 23.71 -2.88 9.91
CA HIS A 267 22.53 -2.08 9.59
C HIS A 267 22.65 -1.36 8.23
N GLU A 268 22.59 -2.11 7.14
CA GLU A 268 22.77 -1.56 5.80
C GLU A 268 21.91 -2.28 4.76
N TRP A 269 21.73 -1.64 3.60
CA TRP A 269 21.13 -2.33 2.46
C TRP A 269 22.13 -3.35 1.89
N PRO A 270 21.77 -4.65 1.76
CA PRO A 270 22.73 -5.66 1.35
C PRO A 270 23.31 -5.41 -0.05
N ASN A 271 24.64 -5.47 -0.14
CA ASN A 271 25.40 -5.45 -1.39
C ASN A 271 26.35 -6.65 -1.43
N VAL A 272 25.79 -7.85 -1.42
CA VAL A 272 26.54 -9.11 -1.44
C VAL A 272 26.33 -9.84 -2.77
N ARG A 273 27.37 -10.54 -3.25
CA ARG A 273 27.30 -11.29 -4.51
C ARG A 273 26.39 -12.52 -4.42
N THR A 274 26.24 -13.10 -3.23
CA THR A 274 25.45 -14.31 -3.00
C THR A 274 23.96 -14.10 -3.26
N ILE A 275 23.41 -12.95 -2.86
CA ILE A 275 22.00 -12.61 -3.06
C ILE A 275 21.88 -11.15 -3.49
N ASN A 276 21.25 -10.94 -4.65
CA ASN A 276 20.74 -9.63 -5.01
C ASN A 276 19.36 -9.43 -4.38
N VAL A 277 19.29 -8.70 -3.27
CA VAL A 277 18.05 -8.48 -2.51
C VAL A 277 16.96 -7.83 -3.35
N ARG A 278 17.31 -6.92 -4.27
CA ARG A 278 16.32 -6.27 -5.16
C ARG A 278 15.64 -7.29 -6.08
N ILE A 279 16.43 -8.19 -6.67
CA ILE A 279 15.92 -9.28 -7.51
C ILE A 279 15.13 -10.30 -6.66
N GLY A 280 15.60 -10.60 -5.45
CA GLY A 280 14.87 -11.48 -4.52
C GLY A 280 13.49 -10.92 -4.15
N ILE A 281 13.39 -9.61 -3.91
CA ILE A 281 12.11 -8.93 -3.66
C ILE A 281 11.21 -8.99 -4.88
N LEU A 282 11.75 -8.73 -6.09
CA LEU A 282 11.01 -8.88 -7.35
C LEU A 282 10.42 -10.27 -7.50
N GLN A 283 11.27 -11.29 -7.35
CA GLN A 283 10.86 -12.69 -7.48
C GLN A 283 9.80 -13.04 -6.44
N PHE A 284 10.02 -12.71 -5.18
CA PHE A 284 9.05 -12.93 -4.11
C PHE A 284 7.71 -12.28 -4.45
N PHE A 285 7.71 -11.01 -4.89
CA PHE A 285 6.46 -10.36 -5.23
C PHE A 285 5.74 -11.00 -6.43
N SER A 286 6.50 -11.45 -7.44
CA SER A 286 5.93 -12.14 -8.61
C SER A 286 5.32 -13.51 -8.26
N GLU A 287 5.89 -14.22 -7.28
CA GLU A 287 5.38 -15.51 -6.80
C GLU A 287 4.12 -15.36 -5.93
N HIS A 288 3.85 -14.15 -5.43
CA HIS A 288 2.81 -13.86 -4.42
C HIS A 288 1.79 -12.84 -4.93
N GLU A 289 1.25 -13.04 -6.12
CA GLU A 289 0.14 -12.23 -6.61
C GLU A 289 -1.16 -12.58 -5.87
N GLN A 290 -1.87 -11.57 -5.39
CA GLN A 290 -3.16 -11.81 -4.75
C GLN A 290 -4.19 -12.24 -5.80
N PRO A 291 -4.97 -13.31 -5.52
CA PRO A 291 -6.07 -13.70 -6.39
C PRO A 291 -7.11 -12.57 -6.42
N GLU A 292 -7.88 -12.51 -7.51
CA GLU A 292 -9.02 -11.60 -7.56
C GLU A 292 -10.10 -12.11 -6.61
N MET A 293 -10.09 -11.59 -5.39
CA MET A 293 -11.10 -11.86 -4.39
C MET A 293 -12.02 -10.67 -4.25
N CYS A 294 -13.27 -10.98 -3.98
CA CYS A 294 -14.27 -9.99 -3.64
C CYS A 294 -14.87 -10.33 -2.28
N TYR A 295 -15.35 -9.32 -1.58
CA TYR A 295 -16.05 -9.48 -0.32
C TYR A 295 -17.02 -8.32 -0.15
N SER A 296 -18.32 -8.57 -0.11
CA SER A 296 -19.32 -7.52 0.13
C SER A 296 -19.53 -7.36 1.63
N VAL A 297 -19.21 -6.18 2.18
CA VAL A 297 -19.15 -5.94 3.62
C VAL A 297 -20.58 -5.76 4.21
N PRO A 298 -21.08 -6.71 5.02
CA PRO A 298 -22.36 -6.58 5.70
C PRO A 298 -22.31 -5.52 6.80
N VAL A 299 -23.47 -5.20 7.37
CA VAL A 299 -23.58 -4.34 8.56
C VAL A 299 -23.07 -5.11 9.77
N GLY A 300 -22.25 -4.48 10.61
CA GLY A 300 -21.65 -5.06 11.81
C GLY A 300 -20.46 -5.97 11.51
N ASP A 301 -19.81 -5.84 10.36
CA ASP A 301 -18.66 -6.68 10.01
C ASP A 301 -17.44 -6.34 10.86
N GLU A 302 -17.05 -7.23 11.78
CA GLU A 302 -15.89 -7.01 12.64
C GLU A 302 -14.55 -7.10 11.90
N LYS A 303 -14.48 -7.93 10.86
CA LYS A 303 -13.27 -8.16 10.06
C LYS A 303 -12.94 -6.92 9.24
N PHE A 304 -13.94 -6.29 8.63
CA PHE A 304 -13.80 -5.07 7.84
C PHE A 304 -14.46 -3.87 8.52
N ARG A 305 -14.30 -3.75 9.83
CA ARG A 305 -14.95 -2.71 10.66
C ARG A 305 -14.77 -1.30 10.11
N ARG A 306 -13.52 -0.92 9.77
CA ARG A 306 -13.22 0.41 9.21
C ARG A 306 -13.98 0.69 7.90
N CYS A 307 -14.16 -0.34 7.07
CA CYS A 307 -14.94 -0.22 5.84
C CYS A 307 -16.44 -0.11 6.13
N ASP A 308 -16.98 -0.94 7.03
CA ASP A 308 -18.40 -0.87 7.40
C ASP A 308 -18.77 0.50 8.02
N GLU A 309 -17.96 0.98 8.96
CA GLU A 309 -18.11 2.29 9.60
C GLU A 309 -18.08 3.41 8.54
N HIS A 310 -17.14 3.36 7.60
CA HIS A 310 -17.08 4.32 6.50
C HIS A 310 -18.31 4.26 5.61
N ILE A 311 -18.78 3.07 5.20
CA ILE A 311 -19.99 2.92 4.36
C ILE A 311 -21.22 3.47 5.10
N ALA A 312 -21.34 3.21 6.39
CA ALA A 312 -22.44 3.72 7.20
C ALA A 312 -22.42 5.25 7.27
N TRP A 313 -21.27 5.84 7.61
CA TRP A 313 -21.09 7.29 7.66
C TRP A 313 -21.29 7.95 6.28
N ALA A 314 -20.73 7.38 5.23
CA ALA A 314 -20.82 7.91 3.86
C ALA A 314 -22.28 8.02 3.40
N ARG A 315 -23.10 7.03 3.70
CA ARG A 315 -24.53 7.01 3.35
C ARG A 315 -25.37 8.01 4.12
N GLN A 316 -25.03 8.26 5.39
CA GLN A 316 -25.83 9.08 6.29
C GLN A 316 -25.39 10.55 6.31
N SER A 317 -24.11 10.81 6.10
CA SER A 317 -23.51 12.14 6.29
C SER A 317 -22.53 12.48 5.18
N GLY A 318 -21.62 11.56 4.84
CA GLY A 318 -20.54 11.86 3.88
C GLY A 318 -21.05 12.32 2.51
N ILE A 319 -22.08 11.68 1.96
CA ILE A 319 -22.66 12.03 0.65
C ILE A 319 -23.28 13.43 0.62
N PHE A 320 -23.71 13.95 1.77
CA PHE A 320 -24.28 15.29 1.89
C PHE A 320 -23.22 16.35 2.20
N GLN A 321 -22.15 15.97 2.90
CA GLN A 321 -21.04 16.87 3.23
C GLN A 321 -20.13 17.09 2.02
N ASP A 322 -19.80 16.02 1.30
CA ASP A 322 -19.00 16.11 0.09
C ASP A 322 -19.46 15.12 -0.99
N PRO A 323 -20.50 15.47 -1.76
CA PRO A 323 -21.01 14.61 -2.82
C PRO A 323 -19.96 14.35 -3.92
N SER A 324 -19.00 15.27 -4.11
CA SER A 324 -17.98 15.13 -5.15
C SER A 324 -17.05 13.94 -4.92
N VAL A 325 -16.82 13.58 -3.65
CA VAL A 325 -16.05 12.38 -3.26
C VAL A 325 -16.72 11.10 -3.75
N TYR A 326 -18.05 11.05 -3.83
CA TYR A 326 -18.77 9.82 -4.16
C TYR A 326 -19.23 9.74 -5.63
N GLY A 327 -18.89 10.72 -6.45
CA GLY A 327 -19.21 10.74 -7.87
C GLY A 327 -20.72 10.67 -8.12
N PRO A 328 -21.23 9.66 -8.86
CA PRO A 328 -22.65 9.60 -9.24
C PRO A 328 -23.57 9.04 -8.14
N LEU A 329 -23.04 8.65 -6.98
CA LEU A 329 -23.87 8.08 -5.91
C LEU A 329 -24.84 9.11 -5.34
N THR A 330 -25.95 8.62 -4.81
CA THR A 330 -26.94 9.41 -4.10
C THR A 330 -27.22 8.79 -2.73
N ALA A 331 -27.99 9.46 -1.88
CA ALA A 331 -28.44 8.89 -0.61
C ALA A 331 -29.26 7.60 -0.78
N ALA A 332 -29.85 7.37 -1.96
CA ALA A 332 -30.58 6.15 -2.30
C ALA A 332 -29.68 4.98 -2.74
N SER A 333 -28.40 5.23 -3.04
CA SER A 333 -27.47 4.19 -3.49
C SER A 333 -27.23 3.13 -2.41
N GLY A 334 -26.98 1.90 -2.87
CA GLY A 334 -26.82 0.74 -2.00
C GLY A 334 -25.47 0.73 -1.28
N ARG A 335 -25.37 -0.05 -0.19
CA ARG A 335 -24.10 -0.23 0.55
C ARG A 335 -22.96 -0.71 -0.34
N ARG A 336 -23.27 -1.60 -1.29
CA ARG A 336 -22.29 -2.11 -2.25
C ARG A 336 -21.71 -1.00 -3.12
N ASP A 337 -22.54 -0.04 -3.54
CA ASP A 337 -22.08 1.06 -4.41
C ASP A 337 -21.14 2.00 -3.64
N PHE A 338 -21.48 2.30 -2.38
CA PHE A 338 -20.59 3.03 -1.48
C PHE A 338 -19.29 2.26 -1.20
N GLN A 339 -19.37 0.94 -1.02
CA GLN A 339 -18.18 0.10 -0.89
C GLN A 339 -17.31 0.14 -2.16
N TRP A 340 -17.92 0.07 -3.34
CA TRP A 340 -17.23 0.13 -4.63
C TRP A 340 -16.45 1.43 -4.77
N VAL A 341 -17.09 2.56 -4.45
CA VAL A 341 -16.44 3.87 -4.44
C VAL A 341 -15.33 3.93 -3.39
N ALA A 342 -15.57 3.45 -2.17
CA ALA A 342 -14.58 3.46 -1.10
C ALA A 342 -13.34 2.63 -1.44
N TYR A 343 -13.51 1.49 -2.13
CA TYR A 343 -12.41 0.68 -2.66
C TYR A 343 -11.63 1.41 -3.77
N HIS A 344 -12.31 1.86 -4.83
CA HIS A 344 -11.63 2.46 -5.98
C HIS A 344 -10.99 3.82 -5.69
N GLN A 345 -11.59 4.60 -4.78
CA GLN A 345 -11.06 5.89 -4.35
C GLN A 345 -10.25 5.81 -3.06
N VAL A 346 -9.99 4.61 -2.53
CA VAL A 346 -9.15 4.40 -1.33
C VAL A 346 -9.63 5.24 -0.13
N LEU A 347 -10.94 5.35 0.06
CA LEU A 347 -11.55 6.18 1.12
C LEU A 347 -11.51 5.50 2.50
N ALA A 348 -11.47 4.18 2.51
CA ALA A 348 -11.31 3.33 3.69
C ALA A 348 -10.64 2.01 3.27
N ASP A 349 -10.19 1.20 4.24
CA ASP A 349 -9.62 -0.14 4.02
C ASP A 349 -10.72 -1.15 3.62
N CYS A 350 -11.34 -0.90 2.47
CA CYS A 350 -12.43 -1.69 1.93
C CYS A 350 -11.91 -2.74 0.94
N PRO A 351 -12.40 -3.99 0.99
CA PRO A 351 -12.17 -4.95 -0.08
C PRO A 351 -13.02 -4.61 -1.30
N LYS A 352 -12.64 -5.12 -2.48
CA LYS A 352 -13.49 -5.06 -3.68
C LYS A 352 -14.83 -5.76 -3.39
N PRO A 353 -16.00 -5.10 -3.58
CA PRO A 353 -17.27 -5.79 -3.38
C PRO A 353 -17.48 -6.86 -4.46
N CYS A 354 -18.22 -7.92 -4.12
CA CYS A 354 -18.57 -8.94 -5.11
C CYS A 354 -19.56 -8.39 -6.12
N SER A 355 -19.41 -8.81 -7.38
CA SER A 355 -20.45 -8.61 -8.38
C SER A 355 -21.73 -9.25 -7.86
N GLU A 356 -22.88 -8.60 -8.10
CA GLU A 356 -24.16 -9.29 -7.97
C GLU A 356 -24.07 -10.58 -8.80
N MET A 357 -24.24 -11.74 -8.17
CA MET A 357 -24.61 -12.92 -8.95
C MET A 357 -25.87 -12.51 -9.72
N PRO A 358 -25.99 -12.80 -11.03
CA PRO A 358 -27.28 -12.64 -11.69
C PRO A 358 -28.29 -13.41 -10.85
N LEU A 359 -29.33 -12.72 -10.38
CA LEU A 359 -30.48 -13.37 -9.77
C LEU A 359 -30.91 -14.45 -10.75
N ALA A 360 -30.76 -15.71 -10.33
CA ALA A 360 -31.39 -16.82 -11.03
C ALA A 360 -32.90 -16.56 -10.98
N GLY A 361 -33.45 -16.05 -12.08
CA GLY A 361 -34.88 -15.81 -12.27
C GLY A 361 -35.23 -14.35 -12.47
N GLY A 362 -35.42 -13.94 -13.73
CA GLY A 362 -36.03 -12.65 -14.04
C GLY A 362 -35.76 -12.14 -15.46
N LEU A 363 -36.29 -12.86 -16.45
CA LEU A 363 -36.71 -12.34 -17.77
C LEU A 363 -35.78 -11.32 -18.44
N TRP A 364 -34.90 -11.78 -19.34
CA TRP A 364 -34.83 -11.34 -20.75
C TRP A 364 -34.14 -12.45 -21.54
N ALA A 365 -34.93 -13.45 -21.93
CA ALA A 365 -34.61 -14.28 -23.07
C ALA A 365 -35.01 -13.52 -24.35
N LEU A 366 -34.15 -13.64 -25.38
CA LEU A 366 -34.42 -13.44 -26.80
C LEU A 366 -34.57 -11.99 -27.30
N ARG A 367 -33.64 -11.56 -28.16
CA ARG A 367 -33.80 -11.56 -29.64
C ARG A 367 -32.66 -10.78 -30.31
N GLY A 368 -32.14 -11.32 -31.41
CA GLY A 368 -31.34 -10.63 -32.43
C GLY A 368 -30.02 -11.31 -32.72
#